data_AF-A0A2R6B8S9-F1
#
_entry.id   AF-A0A2R6B8S9-F1
#
_cell.length_a   1.000
_cell.length_b   1.000
_cell.length_c   1.000
_cell.angle_alpha   90.00
_cell.angle_beta   90.00
_cell.angle_gamma   90.00
#
_symmetry.space_group_name_H-M   'P 1'
#
loop_
_entity.id
_entity.type
_entity.pdbx_description
1 polymer ?
#
loop_
_entity_poly.entity_id
_entity_poly.type
_entity_poly.pdbx_seq_one_letter_code
_entity_poly.pdbx_strand_id
1 'polypeptide(L)'
;MIHKSAMAREAAQKLNVKLVYLPHYFPDLNPIEFGWKDMKKELALILDLDLLVYASGPTELNFFRTRKMSYSAYRRKVFLCDIR
;
A
#
# COMPACT_ATOMS: atom_id res chain seq x y z
N MET A 1 -13.38 1.90 -11.73
CA MET A 1 -14.23 1.20 -10.73
C MET A 1 -13.93 -0.32 -10.67
N ILE A 2 -12.68 -0.75 -10.95
CA ILE A 2 -12.32 -2.17 -11.14
C ILE A 2 -12.09 -2.90 -9.80
N HIS A 3 -11.62 -2.20 -8.77
CA HIS A 3 -11.31 -2.77 -7.45
C HIS A 3 -12.54 -3.16 -6.59
N LYS A 4 -13.75 -2.89 -7.06
CA LYS A 4 -15.02 -3.24 -6.36
C LYS A 4 -15.76 -4.40 -7.05
N SER A 5 -15.13 -5.07 -8.02
CA SER A 5 -15.76 -6.15 -8.77
C SER A 5 -16.12 -7.35 -7.88
N ALA A 6 -17.12 -8.11 -8.29
CA ALA A 6 -17.51 -9.35 -7.61
C ALA A 6 -16.36 -10.35 -7.55
N MET A 7 -15.60 -10.47 -8.64
CA MET A 7 -14.41 -11.32 -8.76
C MET A 7 -13.35 -10.98 -7.69
N ALA A 8 -13.07 -9.69 -7.47
CA ALA A 8 -12.10 -9.28 -6.46
C ALA A 8 -12.57 -9.63 -5.03
N ARG A 9 -13.87 -9.52 -4.75
CA ARG A 9 -14.45 -9.91 -3.45
C ARG A 9 -14.42 -11.41 -3.22
N GLU A 10 -14.74 -12.19 -4.25
CA GLU A 10 -14.71 -13.66 -4.18
C GLU A 10 -13.27 -14.16 -3.95
N ALA A 11 -12.29 -13.60 -4.66
CA ALA A 11 -10.88 -13.91 -4.45
C ALA A 11 -10.42 -13.56 -3.02
N ALA A 12 -10.81 -12.39 -2.50
CA ALA A 12 -10.50 -11.99 -1.14
C ALA A 12 -11.09 -12.98 -0.11
N GLN A 13 -12.33 -13.44 -0.30
CA GLN A 13 -12.96 -14.43 0.56
C GLN A 13 -12.21 -15.77 0.52
N LYS A 14 -11.84 -16.26 -0.68
CA LYS A 14 -11.08 -17.51 -0.85
C LYS A 14 -9.71 -17.46 -0.16
N LEU A 15 -9.07 -16.28 -0.15
CA LEU A 15 -7.75 -16.06 0.46
C LEU A 15 -7.82 -15.65 1.93
N ASN A 16 -9.00 -15.65 2.55
CA ASN A 16 -9.23 -15.17 3.93
C ASN A 16 -8.71 -13.73 4.15
N VAL A 17 -8.86 -12.88 3.15
CA VAL A 17 -8.47 -11.46 3.19
C VAL A 17 -9.70 -10.64 3.59
N LYS A 18 -9.60 -9.95 4.73
CA LYS A 18 -10.65 -9.03 5.17
C LYS A 18 -10.54 -7.70 4.42
N LEU A 19 -11.56 -7.38 3.63
CA LEU A 19 -11.67 -6.08 2.97
C LEU A 19 -12.12 -5.01 3.97
N VAL A 20 -11.33 -3.95 4.10
CA VAL A 20 -11.61 -2.82 4.99
C VAL A 20 -12.01 -1.63 4.15
N TYR A 21 -13.12 -0.98 4.53
CA TYR A 21 -13.57 0.23 3.87
C TYR A 21 -12.49 1.32 3.90
N LEU A 22 -12.38 2.05 2.80
CA LEU A 22 -11.55 3.24 2.67
C LEU A 22 -12.46 4.34 2.10
N PRO A 23 -12.66 5.45 2.82
CA PRO A 23 -13.42 6.58 2.31
C PRO A 23 -12.81 7.14 1.03
N HIS A 24 -13.66 7.71 0.17
CA HIS A 24 -13.24 8.25 -1.13
C HIS A 24 -12.42 9.54 -0.96
N TYR A 25 -11.32 9.70 -1.71
CA TYR A 25 -10.37 10.82 -1.60
C TYR A 25 -9.70 11.00 -0.23
N PHE A 26 -9.55 9.94 0.56
CA PHE A 26 -8.76 9.96 1.81
C PHE A 26 -7.41 9.23 1.65
N PRO A 27 -6.44 9.80 0.91
CA PRO A 27 -5.14 9.17 0.69
C PRO A 27 -4.37 8.99 2.01
N ASP A 28 -4.55 9.88 2.98
CA ASP A 28 -3.90 9.80 4.29
C ASP A 28 -4.31 8.55 5.08
N LEU A 29 -5.45 7.95 4.73
CA LEU A 29 -5.94 6.70 5.33
C LEU A 29 -5.47 5.45 4.58
N ASN A 30 -4.82 5.61 3.42
CA ASN A 30 -4.36 4.52 2.57
C ASN A 30 -2.86 4.24 2.81
N PRO A 31 -2.48 3.14 3.51
CA PRO A 31 -1.10 2.89 3.90
C PRO A 31 -0.11 2.81 2.74
N ILE A 32 -0.57 2.50 1.53
CA ILE A 32 0.29 2.40 0.33
C ILE A 32 0.87 3.76 -0.06
N GLU A 33 0.16 4.86 0.21
CA GLU A 33 0.58 6.22 -0.17
C GLU A 33 1.88 6.62 0.55
N PHE A 34 2.05 6.19 1.81
CA PHE A 34 3.28 6.42 2.56
C PHE A 34 4.47 5.64 1.98
N GLY A 35 4.24 4.39 1.55
CA GLY A 35 5.26 3.59 0.88
C GLY A 35 5.69 4.23 -0.44
N TRP A 36 4.73 4.71 -1.24
CA TRP A 36 5.02 5.43 -2.47
C TRP A 36 5.74 6.76 -2.24
N LYS A 37 5.39 7.50 -1.19
CA LYS A 37 6.09 8.73 -0.81
C LYS A 37 7.56 8.48 -0.53
N ASP A 38 7.87 7.48 0.30
CA ASP A 38 9.24 7.13 0.66
C ASP A 38 10.01 6.61 -0.56
N MET A 39 9.40 5.73 -1.36
CA MET A 39 10.01 5.22 -2.60
C MET A 39 10.35 6.35 -3.58
N LYS A 40 9.42 7.27 -3.84
CA LYS A 40 9.67 8.41 -4.73
C LYS A 40 10.81 9.28 -4.22
N LYS A 41 10.93 9.46 -2.91
CA LYS A 41 12.01 10.24 -2.29
C LYS A 41 13.38 9.60 -2.53
N GLU A 42 13.51 8.28 -2.37
CA GLU A 42 14.78 7.58 -2.64
C GLU A 42 15.15 7.60 -4.13
N LEU A 43 14.18 7.41 -5.01
CA LEU A 43 14.42 7.36 -6.46
C LEU A 43 14.63 8.73 -7.09
N ALA A 44 14.26 9.83 -6.41
CA ALA A 44 14.31 11.19 -6.96
C ALA A 44 15.73 11.64 -7.38
N LEU A 45 16.78 10.99 -6.86
CA LEU A 45 18.17 11.29 -7.20
C LEU A 45 18.65 10.56 -8.46
N ILE A 46 17.88 9.60 -8.97
CA ILE A 46 18.23 8.83 -10.16
C ILE A 46 17.70 9.58 -11.39
N LEU A 47 18.62 10.18 -12.15
CA LEU A 47 18.29 10.94 -13.36
C LEU A 47 18.15 10.05 -14.61
N ASP A 48 18.77 8.88 -14.59
CA ASP A 48 18.67 7.89 -15.66
C ASP A 48 17.36 7.10 -15.52
N LEU A 49 16.51 7.18 -16.55
CA LEU A 49 15.18 6.58 -16.50
C LEU A 49 15.22 5.06 -16.41
N ASP A 50 16.13 4.42 -17.14
CA ASP A 50 16.23 2.96 -17.17
C ASP A 50 16.72 2.42 -15.82
N LEU A 51 17.69 3.09 -15.21
CA LEU A 51 18.16 2.80 -13.86
C LEU A 51 17.06 3.04 -12.82
N LEU A 52 16.27 4.11 -12.97
CA LEU A 52 15.15 4.39 -12.07
C LEU A 52 14.11 3.27 -12.14
N VAL A 53 13.73 2.84 -13.35
CA VAL A 53 12.78 1.75 -13.56
C VAL A 53 13.31 0.46 -12.97
N TYR A 54 14.58 0.12 -13.22
CA TYR A 54 15.23 -1.06 -12.66
C TYR A 54 15.26 -1.04 -11.13
N ALA A 55 15.62 0.09 -10.52
CA ALA A 55 15.72 0.24 -9.07
C ALA A 55 14.36 0.30 -8.38
N SER A 56 13.29 0.69 -9.08
CA SER A 56 11.97 0.94 -8.48
C SER A 56 11.37 -0.28 -7.79
N GLY A 57 11.31 -1.44 -8.46
CA GLY A 57 10.72 -2.66 -7.91
C GLY A 57 11.41 -3.18 -6.65
N PRO A 58 12.75 -3.38 -6.65
CA PRO A 58 13.48 -3.78 -5.45
C PRO A 58 13.33 -2.80 -4.29
N THR A 59 13.35 -1.50 -4.59
CA THR A 59 13.21 -0.43 -3.59
C THR A 59 11.82 -0.44 -2.96
N GLU A 60 10.78 -0.56 -3.80
CA GLU A 60 9.40 -0.71 -3.40
C GLU A 60 9.23 -1.92 -2.44
N LEU A 61 9.71 -3.08 -2.87
CA LEU A 61 9.60 -4.32 -2.11
C LEU A 61 10.31 -4.23 -0.76
N ASN A 62 11.49 -3.58 -0.72
CA ASN A 62 12.23 -3.37 0.51
C ASN A 62 11.44 -2.51 1.50
N PHE A 63 10.88 -1.38 1.06
CA PHE A 63 10.07 -0.51 1.91
C PHE A 63 8.81 -1.20 2.42
N PHE A 64 8.05 -1.87 1.55
CA PHE A 64 6.82 -2.53 1.96
C PHE A 64 7.07 -3.76 2.84
N ARG A 65 8.26 -4.36 2.81
CA ARG A 65 8.62 -5.42 3.76
C ARG A 65 9.07 -4.85 5.11
N THR A 66 9.98 -3.87 5.10
CA THR A 66 10.63 -3.35 6.30
C THR A 66 9.76 -2.39 7.10
N ARG A 67 8.93 -1.57 6.44
CA ARG A 67 8.15 -0.49 7.07
C ARG A 67 6.63 -0.72 7.05
N LYS A 68 6.17 -1.92 6.65
CA LYS A 68 4.74 -2.30 6.54
C LYS A 68 3.93 -1.87 7.76
N MET A 69 4.44 -2.21 8.94
CA MET A 69 3.73 -1.99 10.19
C MET A 69 3.62 -0.50 10.51
N SER A 70 4.65 0.29 10.21
CA SER A 70 4.67 1.73 10.42
C SER A 70 3.63 2.44 9.54
N TYR A 71 3.58 2.13 8.24
CA TYR A 71 2.64 2.77 7.31
C TYR A 71 1.16 2.50 7.63
N SER A 72 0.88 1.35 8.24
CA SER A 72 -0.49 0.97 8.63
C SER A 72 -0.82 1.22 10.10
N ALA A 73 0.08 1.85 10.87
CA ALA A 73 -0.09 2.05 12.31
C ALA A 73 -1.32 2.90 12.66
N TYR A 74 -1.49 4.05 12.00
CA TYR A 74 -2.65 4.91 12.20
C TYR A 74 -3.95 4.20 11.84
N ARG A 75 -3.98 3.56 10.66
CA ARG A 75 -5.15 2.80 10.20
C ARG A 75 -5.50 1.64 11.14
N ARG A 76 -4.50 0.94 11.68
CA ARG A 76 -4.72 -0.12 12.68
C ARG A 76 -5.41 0.43 13.92
N LYS A 77 -4.90 1.56 14.44
CA LYS A 77 -5.44 2.22 15.63
C LYS A 77 -6.88 2.70 15.44
N VAL A 78 -7.21 3.25 14.27
CA VAL A 78 -8.51 3.88 14.01
C VAL A 78 -9.57 2.87 13.56
N PHE A 79 -9.18 1.84 12.79
CA PHE A 79 -10.15 0.96 12.11
C PHE A 79 -10.00 -0.54 12.39
N LEU A 80 -8.89 -0.98 12.98
CA LEU A 80 -8.63 -2.42 13.21
C LEU A 80 -8.59 -2.81 14.70
N CYS A 81 -8.69 -1.87 15.64
CA CYS A 81 -8.71 -2.16 17.07
C CYS A 81 -9.89 -3.05 17.52
N ASP A 82 -11.00 -3.07 16.76
CA ASP A 82 -12.19 -3.88 17.08
C ASP A 82 -12.34 -5.13 16.20
N ILE A 83 -11.37 -5.42 15.34
CA ILE A 83 -11.39 -6.62 14.50
C ILE A 83 -10.78 -7.78 15.30
N ARG A 84 -11.60 -8.39 16.16
CA ARG A 84 -11.36 -9.74 16.68
C ARG A 84 -11.72 -10.80 15.63
#